data_AF-A0A2E6ZCR5-F1
#
_entry.id   AF-A0A2E6ZCR5-F1
#
_cell.length_a   1.000
_cell.length_b   1.000
_cell.length_c   1.000
_cell.angle_alpha   90.00
_cell.angle_beta   90.00
_cell.angle_gamma   90.00
#
_symmetry.space_group_name_H-M   'P 1'
#
loop_
_entity.id
_entity.type
_entity.pdbx_description
1 polymer ?
#
loop_
_entity_poly.entity_id
_entity_poly.type
_entity_poly.pdbx_seq_one_letter_code
_entity_poly.pdbx_strand_id
1 'polypeptide(L)'
;MNTDNLYQTAELRPFIPAIFELQNRIAGIEKYREPLGFELAESYETEEQLFHDLFSQKAFAFKVSNEREECWDILIETFSQFAARSTDLTFAAKGNSPERLQAISRWLLLLCDWNQTGIVNTTKH
;
A
#
# COMPACT_ATOMS: atom_id res chain seq x y z
N MET A 1 -9.96 -3.60 8.14
CA MET A 1 -9.49 -4.77 8.92
C MET A 1 -8.80 -4.29 10.20
N ASN A 2 -9.08 -4.92 11.34
CA ASN A 2 -8.26 -4.75 12.54
C ASN A 2 -7.02 -5.64 12.34
N THR A 3 -5.81 -5.08 12.39
CA THR A 3 -4.55 -5.82 12.13
C THR A 3 -4.39 -7.07 13.01
N ASP A 4 -5.16 -7.16 14.09
CA ASP A 4 -5.28 -8.30 15.01
C ASP A 4 -5.48 -9.65 14.31
N ASN A 5 -6.23 -9.73 13.20
CA ASN A 5 -6.40 -10.98 12.46
C ASN A 5 -5.10 -11.47 11.79
N LEU A 6 -4.22 -10.55 11.36
CA LEU A 6 -2.92 -10.90 10.78
C LEU A 6 -1.93 -11.41 11.83
N TYR A 7 -2.07 -10.93 13.07
CA TYR A 7 -1.24 -11.44 14.18
C TYR A 7 -1.62 -12.87 14.57
N GLN A 8 -2.86 -13.29 14.32
CA GLN A 8 -3.33 -14.65 14.64
C GLN A 8 -2.77 -15.70 13.69
N THR A 9 -2.58 -15.38 12.41
CA THR A 9 -2.03 -16.31 11.41
C THR A 9 -0.53 -16.07 11.21
N ALA A 10 0.31 -16.96 11.72
CA ALA A 10 1.77 -16.80 11.72
C ALA A 10 2.37 -16.56 10.31
N GLU A 11 1.80 -17.19 9.29
CA GLU A 11 2.20 -17.06 7.88
C GLU A 11 1.94 -15.66 7.30
N LEU A 12 0.94 -14.93 7.83
CA LEU A 12 0.61 -13.58 7.32
C LEU A 12 1.41 -12.46 8.00
N ARG A 13 2.03 -12.75 9.15
CA ARG A 13 2.79 -11.75 9.92
C ARG A 13 3.90 -11.04 9.13
N PRO A 14 4.66 -11.71 8.23
CA PRO A 14 5.67 -11.04 7.42
C PRO A 14 5.13 -9.86 6.61
N PHE A 15 3.84 -9.84 6.26
CA PHE A 15 3.23 -8.77 5.45
C PHE A 15 2.84 -7.52 6.25
N ILE A 16 2.83 -7.59 7.58
CA ILE A 16 2.39 -6.49 8.44
C ILE A 16 3.13 -5.17 8.15
N PRO A 17 4.47 -5.14 7.99
CA PRO A 17 5.17 -3.90 7.64
C PRO A 17 4.78 -3.37 6.25
N ALA A 18 4.60 -4.26 5.27
CA ALA A 18 4.16 -3.87 3.93
C ALA A 18 2.76 -3.24 3.93
N ILE A 19 1.86 -3.76 4.77
CA ILE A 19 0.51 -3.22 4.97
C ILE A 19 0.56 -1.81 5.54
N PHE A 20 1.31 -1.59 6.62
CA PHE A 20 1.42 -0.27 7.22
C PHE A 20 2.05 0.76 6.27
N GLU A 21 3.11 0.38 5.58
CA GLU A 21 3.75 1.27 4.61
C GLU A 21 2.81 1.58 3.45
N LEU A 22 2.15 0.58 2.87
CA LEU A 22 1.20 0.78 1.77
C LEU A 22 0.02 1.67 2.19
N GLN A 23 -0.55 1.45 3.37
CA GLN A 23 -1.60 2.29 3.94
C GLN A 23 -1.12 3.74 4.08
N ASN A 24 0.08 3.95 4.65
CA ASN A 24 0.67 5.29 4.81
C ASN A 24 0.93 5.97 3.45
N ARG A 25 1.38 5.21 2.45
CA ARG A 25 1.62 5.73 1.10
C ARG A 25 0.35 6.20 0.42
N ILE A 26 -0.76 5.50 0.60
CA ILE A 26 -2.05 5.81 -0.04
C ILE A 26 -2.85 6.86 0.75
N ALA A 27 -2.62 6.99 2.05
CA ALA A 27 -3.43 7.83 2.93
C ALA A 27 -3.62 9.27 2.42
N GLY A 28 -4.87 9.74 2.49
CA GLY A 28 -5.28 11.08 2.09
C GLY A 28 -5.89 11.15 0.69
N ILE A 29 -5.76 10.10 -0.13
CA ILE A 29 -6.35 10.05 -1.48
C ILE A 29 -7.87 10.05 -1.47
N GLU A 30 -8.47 9.47 -0.42
CA GLU A 30 -9.91 9.40 -0.22
C GLU A 30 -10.58 10.78 -0.16
N LYS A 31 -9.84 11.81 0.28
CA LYS A 31 -10.33 13.20 0.31
C LYS A 31 -10.61 13.77 -1.08
N TYR A 32 -9.98 13.23 -2.11
CA TYR A 32 -10.09 13.69 -3.49
C TYR A 32 -10.95 12.76 -4.33
N ARG A 33 -10.90 11.46 -4.05
CA ARG A 33 -11.66 10.47 -4.81
C ARG A 33 -11.93 9.20 -4.00
N GLU A 34 -13.14 9.06 -3.51
CA GLU A 34 -13.65 7.76 -3.07
C GLU A 34 -13.96 6.90 -4.31
N PRO A 35 -13.67 5.58 -4.30
CA PRO A 35 -13.16 4.77 -3.19
C PRO A 35 -11.67 4.40 -3.35
N LEU A 36 -10.77 5.38 -3.58
CA LEU A 36 -9.33 5.09 -3.81
C LEU A 36 -8.51 4.87 -2.54
N GLY A 37 -9.13 4.99 -1.37
CA GLY A 37 -8.47 4.74 -0.09
C GLY A 37 -7.93 3.32 0.04
N PHE A 38 -7.01 3.13 0.97
CA PHE A 38 -6.48 1.81 1.30
C PHE A 38 -7.59 0.93 1.89
N GLU A 39 -7.82 -0.23 1.29
CA GLU A 39 -8.86 -1.17 1.70
C GLU A 39 -8.27 -2.59 1.78
N LEU A 40 -8.67 -3.33 2.81
CA LEU A 40 -8.32 -4.74 2.98
C LEU A 40 -9.59 -5.54 3.25
N ALA A 41 -9.61 -6.79 2.78
CA ALA A 41 -10.64 -7.77 3.13
C ALA A 41 -10.73 -7.98 4.67
N GLU A 42 -11.84 -8.56 5.12
CA GLU A 42 -12.08 -8.81 6.55
C GLU A 42 -11.11 -9.86 7.13
N SER A 43 -10.71 -10.82 6.30
CA SER A 43 -9.83 -11.93 6.66
C SER A 43 -9.12 -12.50 5.43
N TYR A 44 -7.98 -13.15 5.67
CA TYR A 44 -7.25 -13.90 4.65
C TYR A 44 -6.91 -15.29 5.18
N GLU A 45 -7.00 -16.29 4.30
CA GLU A 45 -6.65 -17.67 4.61
C GLU A 45 -5.22 -18.01 4.16
N THR A 46 -4.71 -17.32 3.14
CA THR A 46 -3.38 -17.61 2.57
C THR A 46 -2.56 -16.33 2.27
N GLU A 47 -1.24 -16.49 2.18
CA GLU A 47 -0.31 -15.42 1.79
C GLU A 47 -0.63 -14.88 0.40
N GLU A 48 -1.01 -15.75 -0.55
CA GLU A 48 -1.31 -15.34 -1.92
C GLU A 48 -2.55 -14.47 -2.00
N GLN A 49 -3.59 -14.78 -1.20
CA GLN A 49 -4.79 -13.94 -1.13
C GLN A 49 -4.45 -12.55 -0.60
N LEU A 50 -3.68 -12.48 0.49
CA LEU A 50 -3.26 -11.21 1.07
C LEU A 50 -2.39 -10.43 0.09
N PHE A 51 -1.38 -11.05 -0.50
CA PHE A 51 -0.51 -10.39 -1.46
C PHE A 51 -1.28 -9.89 -2.68
N HIS A 52 -2.20 -10.70 -3.20
CA HIS A 52 -3.05 -10.30 -4.32
C HIS A 52 -3.89 -9.07 -3.98
N ASP A 53 -4.47 -9.01 -2.78
CA ASP A 53 -5.29 -7.86 -2.36
C ASP A 53 -4.45 -6.59 -2.16
N LEU A 54 -3.25 -6.72 -1.56
CA LEU A 54 -2.27 -5.62 -1.47
C LEU A 54 -1.85 -5.11 -2.85
N PHE A 55 -1.74 -6.01 -3.82
CA PHE A 55 -1.35 -5.66 -5.18
C PHE A 55 -2.51 -5.15 -6.05
N SER A 56 -3.76 -5.33 -5.61
CA SER A 56 -4.98 -5.00 -6.37
C SER A 56 -5.68 -3.74 -5.86
N GLN A 57 -4.99 -2.93 -5.05
CA GLN A 57 -5.53 -1.67 -4.52
C GLN A 57 -6.01 -0.76 -5.66
N LYS A 58 -7.22 -0.21 -5.51
CA LYS A 58 -7.86 0.64 -6.54
C LYS A 58 -7.02 1.85 -6.92
N ALA A 59 -6.22 2.38 -5.98
CA ALA A 59 -5.28 3.47 -6.24
C ALA A 59 -4.33 3.17 -7.41
N PHE A 60 -3.95 1.90 -7.62
CA PHE A 60 -3.06 1.48 -8.71
C PHE A 60 -3.71 1.54 -10.10
N ALA A 61 -5.02 1.64 -10.20
CA ALA A 61 -5.70 1.82 -11.49
C ALA A 61 -5.56 3.26 -12.03
N PHE A 62 -5.10 4.20 -11.20
CA PHE A 62 -5.07 5.63 -11.54
C PHE A 62 -3.65 6.17 -11.59
N LYS A 63 -3.39 6.92 -12.65
CA LYS A 63 -2.26 7.84 -12.72
C LYS A 63 -2.72 9.18 -12.15
N VAL A 64 -2.13 9.59 -11.03
CA VAL A 64 -2.38 10.90 -10.42
C VAL A 64 -1.28 11.85 -10.85
N SER A 65 -1.65 13.01 -11.39
CA SER A 65 -0.73 14.07 -11.78
C SER A 65 -1.17 15.43 -11.27
N ASN A 66 -0.22 16.33 -11.06
CA ASN A 66 -0.49 17.71 -10.64
C ASN A 66 -0.52 18.68 -11.82
N GLU A 67 -0.65 19.99 -11.53
CA GLU A 67 -0.69 21.06 -12.54
C GLU A 67 0.59 21.20 -13.37
N ARG A 68 1.69 20.58 -12.91
CA ARG A 68 3.02 20.61 -13.57
C ARG A 68 3.31 19.33 -14.35
N GLU A 69 2.31 18.48 -14.53
CA GLU A 69 2.43 17.14 -15.14
C GLU A 69 3.33 16.17 -14.37
N GLU A 70 3.74 16.52 -13.15
CA GLU A 70 4.44 15.60 -12.26
C GLU A 70 3.46 14.54 -11.81
N CYS A 71 3.94 13.31 -11.69
CA CYS A 71 3.10 12.16 -11.38
C CYS A 71 3.44 11.66 -9.99
N TRP A 72 2.41 11.35 -9.20
CA TRP A 72 2.62 10.68 -7.94
C TRP A 72 3.21 9.29 -8.18
N ASP A 73 4.34 9.03 -7.52
CA ASP A 73 4.94 7.71 -7.48
C ASP A 73 4.90 7.17 -6.05
N ILE A 74 4.12 6.10 -5.88
CA ILE A 74 3.95 5.44 -4.58
C ILE A 74 5.27 4.88 -4.04
N LEU A 75 6.22 4.55 -4.91
CA LEU A 75 7.52 4.02 -4.52
C LEU A 75 8.46 5.12 -3.99
N ILE A 76 8.14 6.39 -4.24
CA ILE A 76 9.02 7.53 -3.93
C ILE A 76 8.46 8.33 -2.75
N GLU A 77 7.20 8.76 -2.81
CA GLU A 77 6.60 9.63 -1.78
C GLU A 77 5.18 9.17 -1.39
N THR A 78 4.66 9.65 -0.25
CA THR A 78 3.26 9.43 0.13
C THR A 78 2.33 10.30 -0.73
N PHE A 79 1.09 9.86 -0.92
CA PHE A 79 0.09 10.67 -1.61
C PHE A 79 -0.12 12.02 -0.92
N SER A 80 -0.19 12.03 0.41
CA SER A 80 -0.36 13.27 1.18
C SER A 80 0.78 14.27 0.96
N GLN A 81 2.04 13.81 0.86
CA GLN A 81 3.17 14.69 0.52
C GLN A 81 3.05 15.27 -0.89
N PHE A 82 2.69 14.43 -1.87
CA PHE A 82 2.48 14.86 -3.24
C PHE A 82 1.33 15.87 -3.34
N ALA A 83 0.21 15.60 -2.66
CA ALA A 83 -0.96 16.46 -2.64
C ALA A 83 -0.67 17.82 -1.97
N ALA A 84 0.10 17.85 -0.87
CA ALA A 84 0.41 19.07 -0.14
C ALA A 84 1.22 20.10 -0.96
N ARG A 85 1.99 19.63 -1.96
CA ARG A 85 2.78 20.48 -2.87
C ARG A 85 2.11 20.72 -4.22
N SER A 86 0.88 20.24 -4.41
CA SER A 86 0.12 20.35 -5.66
C SER A 86 -1.02 21.34 -5.51
N THR A 87 -1.27 22.14 -6.55
CA THR A 87 -2.39 23.09 -6.55
C THR A 87 -3.67 22.41 -7.00
N ASP A 88 -3.57 21.61 -8.07
CA ASP A 88 -4.65 20.82 -8.62
C ASP A 88 -4.19 19.37 -8.84
N LEU A 89 -5.12 18.42 -8.75
CA LEU A 89 -4.86 17.00 -8.96
C LEU A 89 -5.77 16.42 -10.04
N THR A 90 -5.16 15.76 -11.03
CA THR A 90 -5.86 15.04 -12.10
C THR A 90 -5.69 13.54 -11.92
N PHE A 91 -6.78 12.80 -12.06
CA PHE A 91 -6.82 11.35 -11.89
C PHE A 91 -7.23 10.67 -13.19
N ALA A 92 -6.27 10.06 -13.88
CA ALA A 92 -6.51 9.37 -15.15
C ALA A 92 -6.52 7.84 -14.95
N ALA A 93 -7.60 7.18 -15.36
CA ALA A 93 -7.72 5.71 -15.35
C ALA A 93 -6.92 5.08 -16.50
N LYS A 94 -5.59 5.19 -16.44
CA LYS A 94 -4.67 4.65 -17.45
C LYS A 94 -4.09 3.29 -17.07
N GLY A 95 -4.37 2.79 -15.86
CA GLY A 95 -3.71 1.62 -15.30
C GLY A 95 -2.21 1.83 -15.11
N ASN A 96 -1.56 0.83 -14.51
CA ASN A 96 -0.10 0.77 -14.43
C ASN A 96 0.47 -0.01 -15.61
N SER A 97 1.66 0.39 -16.10
CA SER A 97 2.39 -0.42 -17.06
C SER A 97 2.89 -1.71 -16.40
N PRO A 98 3.18 -2.77 -17.19
CA PRO A 98 3.75 -4.02 -16.66
C PRO A 98 5.01 -3.81 -15.82
N GLU A 99 5.87 -2.87 -16.22
CA GLU A 99 7.11 -2.54 -15.50
C GLU A 99 6.82 -1.90 -14.15
N ARG A 100 5.84 -1.00 -14.09
CA ARG A 100 5.42 -0.36 -12.84
C ARG A 100 4.74 -1.34 -11.89
N LEU A 101 3.91 -2.23 -12.43
CA LEU A 101 3.32 -3.35 -11.69
C LEU A 101 4.41 -4.26 -11.11
N GLN A 102 5.43 -4.60 -11.89
CA GLN A 102 6.57 -5.38 -11.41
C GLN A 102 7.38 -4.64 -10.33
N ALA A 103 7.55 -3.33 -10.45
CA ALA A 103 8.24 -2.54 -9.44
C ALA A 103 7.46 -2.50 -8.11
N ILE A 104 6.14 -2.31 -8.17
CA ILE A 104 5.25 -2.35 -6.99
C ILE A 104 5.28 -3.72 -6.33
N SER A 105 5.18 -4.81 -7.10
CA SER A 105 5.18 -6.15 -6.53
C SER A 105 6.50 -6.47 -5.81
N ARG A 106 7.64 -6.11 -6.41
CA ARG A 106 8.96 -6.25 -5.76
C ARG A 106 9.07 -5.39 -4.52
N TRP A 107 8.61 -4.15 -4.57
CA TRP A 107 8.64 -3.24 -3.42
C TRP A 107 7.82 -3.78 -2.24
N LEU A 108 6.61 -4.29 -2.48
CA LEU A 108 5.80 -4.92 -1.43
C LEU A 108 6.51 -6.13 -0.79
N LEU A 109 7.13 -6.99 -1.61
CA LEU A 109 7.88 -8.15 -1.10
C LEU A 109 9.14 -7.76 -0.31
N LEU A 110 9.80 -6.66 -0.67
CA LEU A 110 10.97 -6.13 0.06
C LEU A 110 10.58 -5.54 1.42
N LEU A 111 9.34 -5.07 1.57
CA LEU A 111 8.82 -4.59 2.85
C LEU A 111 8.44 -5.73 3.78
N CYS A 112 8.21 -6.94 3.27
CA CYS A 112 7.85 -8.07 4.11
C CYS A 112 9.03 -8.50 5.02
N ASP A 113 8.77 -8.61 6.33
CA ASP A 113 9.76 -9.04 7.33
C ASP A 113 9.68 -10.55 7.54
N TRP A 114 10.18 -11.30 6.55
CA TRP A 114 10.21 -12.77 6.58
C TRP A 114 11.02 -13.35 7.75
N ASN A 115 12.01 -12.60 8.22
CA ASN A 115 12.84 -12.99 9.35
C ASN A 115 12.21 -12.61 10.70
N GLN A 116 11.05 -11.92 10.69
CA GLN A 116 10.34 -11.40 11.86
C GLN A 116 11.27 -10.62 12.81
N THR A 117 12.29 -9.96 12.26
CA THR A 117 13.31 -9.23 13.02
C THR A 117 12.73 -8.06 13.82
N GLY A 118 11.57 -7.54 13.42
CA GLY A 118 10.80 -6.54 14.15
C GLY A 118 9.90 -7.09 15.26
N ILE A 119 9.65 -8.40 15.31
CA ILE A 119 8.89 -9.06 16.40
C ILE A 119 9.89 -9.48 17.49
N VAL A 120 10.60 -8.49 18.05
CA VAL A 120 11.30 -8.71 19.31
C VAL A 120 10.22 -8.80 20.38
N ASN A 121 9.99 -10.01 20.88
CA ASN A 121 9.18 -10.30 22.06
C ASN A 121 9.34 -9.19 23.12
N THR A 122 8.34 -8.33 23.27
CA THR A 122 8.06 -7.62 24.52
C THR A 122 7.49 -8.61 25.51
N THR A 123 8.32 -9.60 25.86
CA THR A 123 8.18 -10.38 27.08
C THR A 123 9.55 -10.42 27.71
N LYS A 124 9.84 -9.42 28.55
CA LYS A 124 10.78 -9.55 29.66
C LYS A 124 10.63 -8.39 30.66
N HIS A 125 10.17 -8.81 31.84
CA HIS A 125 10.17 -8.17 33.16
C HIS A 125 9.06 -7.19 33.51
#